data_AF-A0A962YBR6-F1
#
_entry.id   AF-A0A962YBR6-F1
#
_cell.length_a   1.000
_cell.length_b   1.000
_cell.length_c   1.000
_cell.angle_alpha   90.00
_cell.angle_beta   90.00
_cell.angle_gamma   90.00
#
_symmetry.space_group_name_H-M   'P 1'
#
loop_
_entity.id
_entity.type
_entity.pdbx_description
1 polymer ?
#
loop_
_entity_poly.entity_id
_entity_poly.type
_entity_poly.pdbx_seq_one_letter_code
_entity_poly.pdbx_strand_id
1 'polypeptide(L)' 'TANNLAEIEGISEVYSVGGRFDLVAIIRVPSNEAMADLVTRQMAGMDSIAHTETLLAFQSFSKHDLESMFSIGN' A
#
# COMPACT_ATOMS: atom_id res chain seq x y z
N THR A 1 16.41 -0.67 -2.51
CA THR A 1 15.18 0.06 -2.14
C THR A 1 13.93 -0.78 -2.33
N ALA A 2 13.61 -1.25 -3.54
CA ALA A 2 12.41 -2.07 -3.77
C ALA A 2 12.39 -3.42 -3.00
N ASN A 3 13.49 -4.19 -3.04
CA ASN A 3 13.57 -5.44 -2.27
C ASN A 3 13.48 -5.19 -0.76
N ASN A 4 14.18 -4.17 -0.27
CA ASN A 4 14.11 -3.79 1.15
C ASN A 4 12.69 -3.41 1.56
N LEU A 5 11.92 -2.76 0.67
CA LEU A 5 10.51 -2.43 0.89
C LEU A 5 9.63 -3.69 0.96
N ALA A 6 9.92 -4.71 0.14
CA ALA A 6 9.15 -5.94 0.14
C ALA A 6 9.41 -6.84 1.36
N GLU A 7 10.52 -6.65 2.08
CA GLU A 7 10.87 -7.42 3.28
C GLU A 7 10.22 -6.90 4.57
N ILE A 8 9.52 -5.75 4.52
CA ILE A 8 8.91 -5.16 5.70
C ILE A 8 7.57 -5.80 6.00
N GLU A 9 7.42 -6.20 7.27
CA GLU A 9 6.17 -6.69 7.80
C GLU A 9 5.06 -5.64 7.63
N GLY A 10 3.95 -6.04 7.02
CA GLY A 10 2.81 -5.18 6.71
C GLY A 10 2.81 -4.65 5.27
N ILE A 11 3.89 -4.82 4.49
CA ILE A 11 3.86 -4.60 3.04
C ILE A 11 3.49 -5.92 2.37
N SER A 12 2.39 -5.91 1.62
CA SER A 12 1.93 -7.10 0.89
C SER A 12 2.51 -7.17 -0.52
N GLU A 13 2.67 -6.03 -1.18
CA GLU A 13 3.20 -5.95 -2.54
C GLU A 13 4.02 -4.67 -2.74
N VAL A 14 5.04 -4.74 -3.60
CA VAL A 14 5.80 -3.57 -4.08
C VAL A 14 5.88 -3.64 -5.60
N TYR A 15 5.55 -2.54 -6.24
CA TYR A 15 5.54 -2.40 -7.69
C TYR A 15 6.45 -1.27 -8.13
N SER A 16 7.19 -1.50 -9.21
CA SER A 16 7.77 -0.40 -9.99
C SER A 16 6.71 0.14 -10.94
N VAL A 17 6.54 1.45 -10.98
CA VAL A 17 5.51 2.08 -11.81
C VAL A 17 6.13 3.12 -12.74
N GLY A 18 5.60 3.25 -13.95
CA GLY A 18 5.93 4.36 -14.84
C GLY A 18 5.06 5.56 -14.46
N GLY A 19 5.63 6.57 -13.78
CA GLY A 19 4.85 7.72 -13.34
C GLY A 19 5.65 8.73 -12.54
N ARG A 20 4.95 9.53 -11.71
CA ARG A 20 5.57 10.54 -10.82
C ARG A 20 6.46 9.93 -9.74
N PHE A 21 6.29 8.65 -9.45
CA PHE A 21 7.03 7.90 -8.45
C PHE A 21 7.63 6.66 -9.10
N ASP A 22 8.76 6.21 -8.56
CA ASP A 22 9.44 5.00 -9.06
C ASP A 22 8.84 3.72 -8.49
N LEU A 23 8.28 3.79 -7.28
CA LEU A 23 7.79 2.66 -6.50
C LEU A 23 6.43 2.95 -5.86
N VAL A 24 5.58 1.91 -5.80
CA VAL A 24 4.32 1.89 -5.04
C VAL A 24 4.32 0.64 -4.17
N ALA A 25 4.12 0.82 -2.86
CA ALA A 25 3.95 -0.27 -1.92
C ALA A 25 2.50 -0.36 -1.45
N ILE A 26 1.94 -1.56 -1.41
CA ILE A 26 0.63 -1.83 -0.84
C ILE A 26 0.83 -2.28 0.60
N ILE A 27 0.26 -1.52 1.53
CA ILE A 27 0.35 -1.78 2.97
C ILE A 27 -0.97 -2.38 3.44
N ARG A 28 -0.88 -3.50 4.16
CA ARG A 28 -2.01 -4.19 4.81
C ARG A 28 -1.68 -4.40 6.27
N VAL A 29 -2.35 -3.65 7.13
CA VAL A 29 -2.13 -3.65 8.58
C VAL A 29 -3.48 -3.63 9.30
N PRO A 30 -3.55 -4.14 10.55
CA PRO A 30 -4.81 -4.27 11.27
C PRO A 30 -5.36 -2.94 11.82
N SER A 31 -4.55 -1.88 11.91
CA SER A 31 -5.00 -0.57 12.41
C SER A 31 -4.25 0.60 11.78
N ASN A 32 -4.82 1.80 11.94
CA ASN A 32 -4.21 3.05 11.49
C ASN A 32 -2.92 3.37 12.25
N GLU A 33 -2.84 3.03 13.54
CA GLU A 33 -1.64 3.21 14.35
C GLU A 33 -0.50 2.34 13.83
N ALA A 34 -0.78 1.08 13.46
CA ALA A 34 0.20 0.21 12.84
C ALA A 34 0.69 0.74 11.50
N MET A 35 -0.21 1.35 10.71
CA MET A 35 0.16 2.01 9.45
C MET A 35 1.07 3.22 9.70
N ALA A 36 0.71 4.09 10.65
CA ALA A 36 1.48 5.28 10.98
C ALA A 36 2.88 4.92 11.48
N ASP A 37 3.00 3.90 12.32
CA ASP A 37 4.27 3.36 12.78
C ASP A 37 5.12 2.83 11.63
N LEU A 38 4.52 2.05 10.72
CA LEU A 38 5.21 1.50 9.55
C LEU A 38 5.74 2.63 8.65
N VAL A 39 4.89 3.59 8.29
CA VAL A 39 5.27 4.71 7.42
C VAL A 39 6.34 5.58 8.09
N THR A 40 6.19 5.88 9.38
CA THR A 40 7.16 6.72 10.11
C THR A 40 8.53 6.04 10.21
N ARG A 41 8.57 4.75 10.55
CA ARG A 41 9.84 4.00 10.65
C ARG A 41 10.52 3.82 9.29
N GLN A 42 9.73 3.64 8.23
CA GLN A 42 10.23 3.54 6.86
C GLN A 42 10.82 4.87 6.37
N MET A 43 10.08 5.96 6.51
CA MET A 43 10.51 7.26 5.98
C MET A 43 11.68 7.86 6.76
N ALA A 44 11.73 7.66 8.08
CA ALA A 44 12.78 8.23 8.92
C ALA A 44 14.15 7.55 8.76
N GLY A 45 14.22 6.34 8.18
CA GLY A 45 15.44 5.54 8.10
C GLY A 45 16.03 5.36 6.69
N MET A 46 15.36 5.87 5.65
CA MET A 46 15.80 5.65 4.27
C MET A 46 16.24 6.94 3.60
N ASP A 47 17.54 7.23 3.68
CA ASP A 47 18.18 8.36 3.00
C ASP A 47 18.00 8.34 1.47
N SER A 48 17.67 7.17 0.90
CA SER A 48 17.42 7.01 -0.54
C SER A 48 16.05 7.48 -1.01
N ILE A 49 15.11 7.80 -0.11
CA ILE A 49 13.76 8.24 -0.48
C ILE A 49 13.69 9.76 -0.52
N ALA A 50 13.58 10.31 -1.73
CA ALA A 50 13.45 11.76 -1.92
C ALA A 50 12.06 12.30 -1.55
N HIS A 51 11.01 11.51 -1.80
CA HIS A 51 9.63 11.91 -1.53
C HIS A 51 8.72 10.68 -1.33
N THR A 52 7.67 10.83 -0.53
CA THR A 52 6.66 9.79 -0.31
C THR A 52 5.29 10.43 -0.19
N GLU A 53 4.29 9.75 -0.73
CA GLU A 53 2.88 10.11 -0.62
C GLU A 53 2.13 8.87 -0.14
N THR A 54 1.38 8.98 0.96
CA THR A 54 0.60 7.87 1.52
C THR A 54 -0.86 8.03 1.16
N LEU A 55 -1.40 7.09 0.39
CA LEU A 55 -2.81 7.06 -0.02
C LEU A 55 -3.57 6.10 0.88
N LEU A 56 -4.41 6.65 1.77
CA LEU A 56 -5.30 5.90 2.65
C LEU A 56 -6.55 5.44 1.88
N ALA A 57 -6.70 4.12 1.71
CA ALA A 57 -7.90 3.55 1.12
C ALA A 57 -9.03 3.45 2.16
N PHE A 58 -10.11 4.20 1.98
CA PHE A 58 -11.29 4.13 2.86
C PHE A 58 -12.30 3.04 2.44
N GLN A 59 -12.30 2.68 1.16
CA GLN A 59 -13.10 1.61 0.59
C GLN A 59 -12.26 0.86 -0.43
N SER A 60 -12.31 -0.47 -0.38
CA SER A 60 -11.67 -1.32 -1.38
C SER A 60 -12.75 -1.88 -2.28
N PHE A 61 -12.61 -1.70 -3.58
CA PHE A 61 -13.47 -2.31 -4.59
C PHE A 61 -12.67 -3.42 -5.26
N SER A 62 -12.90 -4.67 -4.84
CA SER A 62 -12.32 -5.83 -5.51
C SER A 62 -13.24 -6.30 -6.64
N LYS A 63 -12.68 -6.84 -7.73
CA LYS A 63 -13.48 -7.50 -8.78
C LYS A 63 -14.37 -8.63 -8.23
N HIS A 64 -13.94 -9.27 -7.14
CA HIS A 64 -14.74 -10.31 -6.46
C HIS A 64 -15.99 -9.73 -5.79
N ASP A 65 -15.94 -8.50 -5.26
CA ASP A 65 -17.10 -7.83 -4.66
C ASP A 65 -18.08 -7.29 -5.72
N LEU A 66 -17.56 -6.88 -6.88
CA LEU A 66 -18.37 -6.39 -8.00
C LEU A 66 -19.33 -7.48 -8.52
N GLU A 67 -18.86 -8.72 -8.69
CA GLU A 67 -19.70 -9.84 -9.17
C GLU A 67 -20.85 -10.18 -8.20
N SER A 68 -20.61 -10.07 -6.89
CA SER A 68 -21.66 -10.24 -5.88
C SER A 68 -22.71 -9.13 -5.88
N MET A 69 -22.36 -7.89 -6.22
CA MET A 69 -23.34 -6.79 -6.35
C MET A 69 -24.25 -6.96 -7.58
N PHE A 70 -23.75 -7.58 -8.66
CA PHE A 70 -24.55 -7.90 -9.85
C PHE A 70 -25.40 -9.18 -9.71
N SER A 71 -25.21 -9.97 -8.66
CA SER A 71 -25.95 -11.22 -8.43
C SER A 71 -27.20 -11.05 -7.55
N ILE A 72 -27.40 -9.89 -6.91
CA ILE A 72 -28.61 -9.59 -6.09
C ILE A 72 -29.79 -9.12 -6.98
N GLY A 73 -29.90 -9.69 -8.18
CA GLY A 73 -30.84 -9.25 -9.21
C GLY A 73 -31.37 -10.35 -10.12
N ASN A 74 -31.33 -11.61 -9.68
CA ASN A 74 -32.09 -12.72 -10.28
C ASN A 74 -32.92 -13.42 -9.21
#